data_AF-A0AAD1J0U2-F1
#
_entry.id   AF-A0AAD1J0U2-F1
#
_cell.length_a   1.000
_cell.length_b   1.000
_cell.length_c   1.000
_cell.angle_alpha   90.00
_cell.angle_beta   90.00
_cell.angle_gamma   90.00
#
_symmetry.space_group_name_H-M   'P 1'
#
loop_
_entity.id
_entity.type
_entity.pdbx_description
1 polymer ?
#
loop_
_entity_poly.entity_id
_entity_poly.type
_entity_poly.pdbx_seq_one_letter_code
_entity_poly.pdbx_strand_id
1 'polypeptide(L)'
;MLLALSSGMIGAMTATTPTPDHPRTRPMESWRGRKAVLASRGEVDGPRVAECDAALAWWRIRSRLVVEMGITEERAESLLDLIVPPPEGAAVQPSEAAEADAAVVTP
;
A
#
# COMPACT_ATOMS: atom_id res chain seq x y z
N MET A 1 12.14 35.70 44.28
CA MET A 1 13.21 35.05 43.48
C MET A 1 12.53 34.38 42.30
N LEU A 2 12.49 35.09 41.16
CA LEU A 2 11.86 34.66 39.92
C LEU A 2 12.96 34.18 38.98
N LEU A 3 12.91 32.93 38.52
CA LEU A 3 13.52 32.50 37.26
C LEU A 3 12.55 31.53 36.59
N ALA A 4 11.88 32.05 35.56
CA ALA A 4 11.27 31.28 34.48
C ALA A 4 12.35 30.90 33.45
N LEU A 5 11.96 30.07 32.48
CA LEU A 5 12.69 29.39 31.38
C LEU A 5 13.05 27.93 31.72
N SER A 6 12.77 26.91 30.90
CA SER A 6 12.38 26.93 29.49
C SER A 6 11.69 25.63 29.09
N SER A 7 10.77 25.77 28.14
CA SER A 7 10.14 24.74 27.33
C SER A 7 11.12 23.72 26.74
N GLY A 8 10.71 22.46 26.74
CA GLY A 8 11.36 21.35 26.02
C GLY A 8 10.35 20.26 25.74
N MET A 9 9.36 20.61 24.93
CA MET A 9 8.38 19.71 24.31
C MET A 9 9.10 18.49 23.73
N ILE A 10 9.03 17.34 24.40
CA ILE A 10 9.34 16.05 23.79
C ILE A 10 8.21 15.82 22.79
N GLY A 11 8.37 16.38 21.59
CA GLY A 11 7.47 16.16 20.48
C GLY A 11 7.39 14.66 20.24
N ALA A 12 6.20 14.09 20.42
CA ALA A 12 5.92 12.75 19.97
C ALA A 12 6.33 12.67 18.49
N MET A 13 7.44 11.98 18.21
CA MET A 13 7.79 11.59 16.86
C MET A 13 6.71 10.59 16.46
N THR A 14 5.60 11.09 15.92
CA THR A 14 4.58 10.26 15.29
C THR A 14 5.28 9.61 14.11
N ALA A 15 5.75 8.37 14.32
CA ALA A 15 6.19 7.51 13.24
C ALA A 15 4.96 7.33 12.36
N THR A 16 4.86 8.12 11.28
CA THR A 16 3.90 7.87 10.22
C THR A 16 4.30 6.54 9.62
N THR A 17 3.68 5.46 10.08
CA THR A 17 3.80 4.16 9.45
C THR A 17 3.35 4.35 8.01
N PRO A 18 4.23 4.21 7.01
CA PRO A 18 3.83 4.39 5.63
C PRO A 18 2.74 3.36 5.34
N THR A 19 1.58 3.83 4.90
CA THR A 19 0.51 2.95 4.41
C THR A 19 1.10 2.07 3.31
N PRO A 20 0.97 0.74 3.39
CA PRO A 20 1.51 -0.14 2.36
C PRO A 20 0.90 0.24 1.00
N ASP A 21 1.75 0.46 0.01
CA ASP A 21 1.34 0.85 -1.34
C ASP A 21 0.52 -0.30 -1.95
N HIS A 22 -0.69 -0.02 -2.43
CA HIS A 22 -1.49 -1.04 -3.11
C HIS A 22 -0.72 -1.56 -4.33
N PRO A 23 -0.62 -2.88 -4.58
CA PRO A 23 0.26 -3.45 -5.61
C PRO A 23 -0.01 -2.94 -7.04
N ARG A 24 -1.25 -2.51 -7.32
CA ARG A 24 -1.67 -1.87 -8.60
C ARG A 24 -1.12 -0.47 -8.83
N THR A 25 -0.68 0.24 -7.79
CA THR A 25 -0.19 1.62 -7.92
C THR A 25 1.11 1.73 -8.72
N ARG A 26 1.81 0.61 -8.91
CA ARG A 26 3.10 0.57 -9.60
C ARG A 26 3.19 -0.67 -10.50
N PRO A 27 3.82 -0.56 -11.67
CA PRO A 27 4.07 -1.71 -12.54
C PRO A 27 5.03 -2.70 -11.88
N MET A 28 5.02 -3.95 -12.36
CA MET A 28 5.83 -5.03 -11.80
C MET A 28 7.34 -4.70 -11.80
N GLU A 29 7.89 -4.03 -12.83
CA GLU A 29 9.31 -3.67 -12.85
C GLU A 29 9.67 -2.67 -11.73
N SER A 30 8.76 -1.76 -11.40
CA SER A 30 8.97 -0.78 -10.32
C SER A 30 9.08 -1.48 -8.97
N TRP A 31 8.24 -2.49 -8.71
CA TRP A 31 8.34 -3.33 -7.51
C TRP A 31 9.64 -4.13 -7.45
N ARG A 32 10.09 -4.70 -8.58
CA ARG A 32 11.38 -5.41 -8.67
C ARG A 32 12.55 -4.47 -8.38
N GLY A 33 12.54 -3.27 -8.97
CA GLY A 33 13.56 -2.25 -8.72
C GLY A 33 13.60 -1.83 -7.26
N ARG A 34 12.44 -1.61 -6.64
CA ARG A 34 12.33 -1.27 -5.22
C ARG A 34 12.89 -2.37 -4.32
N LYS A 35 12.59 -3.65 -4.60
CA LYS A 35 13.18 -4.80 -3.87
C LYS A 35 14.71 -4.87 -4.06
N ALA A 36 15.22 -4.64 -5.27
CA ALA A 36 16.65 -4.63 -5.53
C ALA A 36 17.39 -3.52 -4.77
N VAL A 37 16.77 -2.33 -4.64
CA VAL A 37 17.31 -1.24 -3.84
C VAL A 37 17.38 -1.62 -2.36
N LEU A 38 16.36 -2.27 -1.79
CA LEU A 38 16.39 -2.77 -0.41
C LEU A 38 17.54 -3.76 -0.20
N ALA A 39 17.67 -4.74 -1.11
CA ALA A 39 18.75 -5.72 -1.06
C ALA A 39 20.15 -5.06 -1.14
N SER A 40 20.32 -4.03 -1.99
CA SER A 40 21.58 -3.29 -2.09
C SER A 40 21.97 -2.55 -0.81
N ARG A 41 20.98 -2.23 0.04
CA ARG A 41 21.16 -1.60 1.34
C ARG A 41 21.34 -2.61 2.47
N GLY A 42 21.39 -3.91 2.16
CA GLY A 42 21.47 -5.00 3.13
C GLY A 42 20.14 -5.38 3.77
N GLU A 43 19.02 -4.77 3.33
CA GLU A 43 17.68 -5.10 3.83
C GLU A 43 17.14 -6.29 3.01
N VAL A 44 17.31 -7.49 3.55
CA VAL A 44 16.89 -8.76 2.92
C VAL A 44 15.63 -9.37 3.54
N ASP A 45 15.26 -8.89 4.73
CA ASP A 45 14.06 -9.25 5.46
C ASP A 45 13.51 -8.00 6.15
N GLY A 46 12.24 -8.02 6.52
CA GLY A 46 11.55 -6.92 7.18
C GLY A 46 10.30 -6.46 6.44
N PRO A 47 9.57 -5.50 7.02
CA PRO A 47 8.25 -5.10 6.54
C PRO A 47 8.26 -4.55 5.11
N ARG A 48 9.35 -3.88 4.70
CA ARG A 48 9.46 -3.31 3.34
C ARG A 48 9.75 -4.38 2.29
N VAL A 49 10.50 -5.41 2.66
CA VAL A 49 10.75 -6.56 1.80
C VAL A 49 9.47 -7.38 1.67
N ALA A 50 8.75 -7.61 2.77
CA ALA A 50 7.45 -8.26 2.79
C ALA A 50 6.41 -7.53 1.92
N GLU A 51 6.36 -6.19 1.98
CA GLU A 51 5.52 -5.36 1.09
C GLU A 51 5.85 -5.63 -0.39
N CYS A 52 7.13 -5.60 -0.76
CA CYS A 52 7.56 -5.85 -2.13
C CYS A 52 7.24 -7.30 -2.57
N ASP A 53 7.39 -8.27 -1.68
CA ASP A 53 7.11 -9.67 -1.98
C ASP A 53 5.62 -9.96 -2.13
N ALA A 54 4.77 -9.37 -1.29
CA ALA A 54 3.33 -9.43 -1.43
C ALA A 54 2.89 -8.81 -2.77
N ALA A 55 3.45 -7.65 -3.14
CA ALA A 55 3.14 -7.01 -4.40
C ALA A 55 3.59 -7.85 -5.62
N LEU A 56 4.78 -8.44 -5.57
CA LEU A 56 5.26 -9.30 -6.64
C LEU A 56 4.47 -10.61 -6.74
N ALA A 57 4.00 -11.17 -5.62
CA ALA A 57 3.10 -12.32 -5.62
C ALA A 57 1.77 -11.98 -6.29
N TRP A 58 1.18 -10.83 -5.98
CA TRP A 58 -0.03 -10.31 -6.63
C TRP A 58 0.14 -10.23 -8.15
N TRP A 59 1.25 -9.63 -8.62
CA TRP A 59 1.56 -9.52 -10.06
C TRP A 59 1.74 -10.87 -10.76
N ARG A 60 2.31 -11.87 -10.07
CA ARG A 60 2.44 -13.24 -10.61
C ARG A 60 1.06 -13.88 -10.81
N ILE A 61 0.16 -13.74 -9.83
CA ILE A 61 -1.19 -14.31 -9.93
C ILE A 61 -1.99 -13.58 -11.01
N ARG A 62 -1.91 -12.24 -11.10
CA ARG A 62 -2.52 -11.45 -12.20
C ARG A 62 -2.08 -11.96 -13.56
N SER A 63 -0.77 -12.13 -13.75
CA SER A 63 -0.20 -12.60 -15.02
C SER A 63 -0.74 -13.98 -15.39
N ARG A 64 -0.90 -14.87 -14.39
CA ARG A 64 -1.48 -16.19 -14.58
C ARG A 64 -2.94 -16.12 -15.04
N LEU A 65 -3.76 -15.31 -14.37
CA LEU A 65 -5.18 -15.15 -14.71
C LEU A 65 -5.35 -14.61 -16.14
N VAL A 66 -4.53 -13.63 -16.53
CA VAL A 66 -4.63 -13.01 -17.86
C VAL A 66 -4.08 -13.92 -18.96
N VAL A 67 -2.86 -14.45 -18.79
CA VAL A 67 -2.15 -15.18 -19.85
C VAL A 67 -2.61 -16.63 -19.94
N GLU A 68 -2.75 -17.33 -18.83
CA GLU A 68 -3.08 -18.77 -18.84
C GLU A 68 -4.59 -19.01 -18.90
N MET A 69 -5.39 -18.16 -18.24
CA MET A 69 -6.85 -18.37 -18.14
C MET A 69 -7.65 -17.47 -19.09
N GLY A 70 -7.01 -16.55 -19.81
CA GLY A 70 -7.69 -15.64 -20.75
C GLY A 70 -8.68 -14.70 -20.07
N ILE A 71 -8.52 -14.46 -18.76
CA ILE A 71 -9.38 -13.55 -18.00
C ILE A 71 -9.00 -12.11 -18.35
N THR A 72 -9.98 -11.23 -18.51
CA THR A 72 -9.69 -9.81 -18.77
C THR A 72 -8.95 -9.19 -17.59
N GLU A 73 -8.19 -8.14 -17.85
CA GLU A 73 -7.40 -7.46 -16.82
C GLU A 73 -8.26 -6.97 -15.65
N GLU A 74 -9.41 -6.33 -15.93
CA GLU A 74 -10.29 -5.82 -14.87
C GLU A 74 -10.88 -6.94 -14.02
N ARG A 75 -11.19 -8.09 -14.65
CA ARG A 75 -11.75 -9.25 -13.94
C ARG A 75 -10.67 -9.93 -13.10
N ALA A 76 -9.45 -10.07 -13.63
CA ALA A 76 -8.33 -10.63 -12.90
C ALA A 76 -8.03 -9.80 -11.65
N GLU A 77 -8.08 -8.47 -11.77
CA GLU A 77 -7.95 -7.54 -10.67
C GLU A 77 -9.06 -7.75 -9.62
N SER A 78 -10.31 -7.72 -10.04
CA SER A 78 -11.44 -7.96 -9.13
C SER A 78 -11.34 -9.29 -8.37
N LEU A 79 -10.84 -10.35 -9.01
CA LEU A 79 -10.61 -11.64 -8.37
C LEU A 79 -9.47 -11.60 -7.36
N LEU A 80 -8.40 -10.87 -7.66
CA LEU A 80 -7.26 -10.75 -6.76
C LEU A 80 -7.62 -10.01 -5.47
N ASP A 81 -8.53 -9.05 -5.51
CA ASP A 81 -9.01 -8.36 -4.30
C ASP A 81 -9.76 -9.30 -3.35
N LEU A 82 -10.30 -10.41 -3.87
CA LEU A 82 -11.01 -11.42 -3.08
C LEU A 82 -10.10 -12.55 -2.58
N ILE A 83 -9.08 -12.91 -3.37
CA ILE A 83 -8.26 -14.11 -3.14
C ILE A 83 -6.95 -13.79 -2.43
N VAL A 84 -6.41 -12.59 -2.62
CA VAL A 84 -5.15 -12.16 -2.00
C VAL A 84 -5.50 -11.27 -0.81
N PRO A 85 -5.43 -11.77 0.43
CA PRO A 85 -5.65 -10.93 1.60
C PRO A 85 -4.61 -9.80 1.63
N PRO A 86 -4.99 -8.58 2.07
CA PRO A 86 -4.01 -7.53 2.29
C PRO A 86 -2.97 -8.02 3.31
N PRO A 87 -1.70 -7.60 3.19
CA PRO A 87 -0.67 -8.00 4.16
C PRO A 87 -1.12 -7.62 5.57
N GLU A 88 -1.10 -8.59 6.48
CA GLU A 88 -1.57 -8.47 7.86
C GLU A 88 -0.78 -7.34 8.55
N GLY A 89 -1.48 -6.23 8.85
CA GLY A 89 -0.87 -4.95 9.27
C GLY A 89 -1.33 -3.74 8.45
N ALA A 90 -1.97 -3.93 7.30
CA ALA A 90 -2.72 -2.90 6.60
C ALA A 90 -4.07 -2.68 7.29
N ALA A 91 -4.14 -1.74 8.23
CA ALA A 91 -5.42 -1.28 8.76
C ALA A 91 -6.28 -0.78 7.59
N VAL A 92 -7.30 -1.57 7.22
CA VAL A 92 -8.30 -1.20 6.23
C VAL A 92 -9.11 -0.04 6.80
N GLN A 93 -8.71 1.20 6.49
CA GLN A 93 -9.65 2.31 6.55
C GLN A 93 -10.36 2.38 5.20
N PRO A 94 -11.70 2.27 5.16
CA PRO A 94 -12.45 2.47 3.93
C PRO A 94 -12.07 3.85 3.37
N SER A 95 -11.75 3.88 2.08
CA SER A 95 -11.45 5.09 1.34
C SER A 95 -12.69 6.00 1.31
N GLU A 96 -12.90 6.78 2.37
CA GLU A 96 -13.86 7.88 2.40
C GLU A 96 -13.28 9.05 1.59
N ALA A 97 -13.33 8.90 0.28
CA ALA A 97 -13.07 9.96 -0.70
C ALA A 97 -13.91 9.68 -1.96
N ALA A 98 -15.20 9.47 -1.75
CA ALA A 98 -16.20 9.46 -2.81
C ALA A 98 -17.53 10.03 -2.29
N GLU A 99 -17.46 11.12 -1.51
CA GLU A 99 -18.62 12.01 -1.37
C GLU A 99 -18.50 13.06 -2.48
N ALA A 100 -18.86 12.65 -3.70
CA ALA A 100 -19.20 13.59 -4.75
C ALA A 100 -20.60 14.10 -4.45
N ASP A 101 -20.65 15.35 -3.99
CA ASP A 101 -21.77 16.29 -3.98
C ASP A 101 -22.86 15.91 -5.00
N ALA A 102 -23.81 15.09 -4.57
CA ALA A 102 -25.09 14.93 -5.21
C ALA A 102 -25.98 16.06 -4.70
N ALA A 103 -25.76 17.26 -5.25
CA ALA A 103 -26.71 18.35 -5.16
C ALA A 103 -28.01 17.89 -5.82
N VAL A 104 -28.91 17.38 -4.98
CA VAL A 104 -30.29 17.05 -5.29
C VAL A 104 -30.96 18.32 -5.82
N VAL A 105 -31.15 18.33 -7.14
CA VAL A 105 -32.26 19.04 -7.79
C VAL A 105 -33.54 18.56 -7.12
N THR A 106 -34.19 19.47 -6.40
CA THR A 106 -35.55 19.27 -5.89
C THR A 106 -36.45 20.22 -6.72
N PRO A 107 -37.64 19.79 -7.18
CA PRO A 107 -38.52 20.59 -8.04
C PRO A 107 -39.06 21.86 -7.38
#